data_AF-A0A7J5L4M4-F1
#
_entry.id   AF-A0A7J5L4M4-F1
#
_cell.length_a   1.000
_cell.length_b   1.000
_cell.length_c   1.000
_cell.angle_alpha   90.00
_cell.angle_beta   90.00
_cell.angle_gamma   90.00
#
_symmetry.space_group_name_H-M   'P 1'
#
loop_
_entity.id
_entity.type
_entity.pdbx_description
1 polymer ?
#
loop_
_entity_poly.entity_id
_entity_poly.type
_entity_poly.pdbx_seq_one_letter_code
_entity_poly.pdbx_strand_id
1 'polypeptide(L)'
;MVTRYPHTALITYEIGGKLVNGEWVDGETKTLSVKGRYDSVSDGRIVMKKNSLGDEKQVHGYFYTKVHPDIDVKYLRLQVPSLNVDVDIICWEPYQSHSIINV
;
A
#
# COMPACT_ATOMS: atom_id res chain seq x y z
N MET A 1 20.96 11.15 15.93
CA MET A 1 19.73 11.64 15.26
C MET A 1 19.06 10.43 14.63
N VAL A 2 17.79 10.12 14.96
CA VAL A 2 17.09 8.92 14.45
C VAL A 2 16.40 9.24 13.14
N THR A 3 16.75 8.55 12.06
CA THR A 3 16.07 8.68 10.75
C THR A 3 14.72 7.97 10.81
N ARG A 4 13.62 8.73 10.84
CA ARG A 4 12.26 8.15 10.96
C ARG A 4 11.78 7.38 9.73
N TYR A 5 12.32 7.69 8.55
CA TYR A 5 11.93 7.06 7.27
C TYR A 5 13.19 6.64 6.49
N PRO A 6 13.81 5.51 6.90
CA PRO A 6 15.10 5.09 6.34
C PRO A 6 15.00 4.44 4.95
N HIS A 7 13.80 4.04 4.52
CA HIS A 7 13.61 3.28 3.29
C HIS A 7 12.87 4.09 2.22
N THR A 8 13.02 3.67 0.97
CA THR A 8 12.22 4.13 -0.16
C THR A 8 11.44 2.94 -0.70
N ALA A 9 10.12 3.05 -0.74
CA ALA A 9 9.23 2.10 -1.37
C ALA A 9 8.87 2.56 -2.79
N LEU A 10 8.66 1.59 -3.68
CA LEU A 10 8.03 1.77 -4.97
C LEU A 10 6.60 1.23 -4.86
N ILE A 11 5.63 2.11 -5.10
CA ILE A 11 4.21 1.80 -5.00
C ILE A 11 3.65 1.75 -6.40
N THR A 12 3.11 0.60 -6.78
CA THR A 12 2.43 0.43 -8.05
C THR A 12 0.93 0.61 -7.85
N TYR A 13 0.31 1.45 -8.68
CA TYR A 13 -1.11 1.77 -8.62
C TYR A 13 -1.71 1.91 -10.01
N GLU A 14 -2.99 1.65 -10.11
CA GLU A 14 -3.77 1.73 -11.34
C GLU A 14 -4.70 2.95 -11.30
N ILE A 15 -4.77 3.66 -12.42
CA ILE A 15 -5.63 4.83 -12.63
C ILE A 15 -6.56 4.55 -13.79
N GLY A 16 -7.84 4.88 -13.63
CA GLY A 16 -8.83 4.85 -14.73
C GLY A 16 -9.33 3.45 -15.10
N GLY A 17 -9.11 2.46 -14.23
CA GLY A 17 -9.80 1.16 -14.32
C GLY A 17 -11.31 1.37 -14.22
N LYS A 18 -12.05 0.71 -15.10
CA LYS A 18 -13.49 0.95 -15.22
C LYS A 18 -14.23 -0.29 -15.70
N LEU A 19 -15.51 -0.31 -15.38
CA LEU A 19 -16.43 -1.35 -15.81
C LEU A 19 -16.98 -0.98 -17.20
N VAL A 20 -16.68 -1.77 -18.22
CA VAL A 20 -17.14 -1.59 -19.60
C VAL A 20 -17.98 -2.80 -19.97
N ASN A 21 -19.26 -2.61 -20.27
CA ASN A 21 -20.19 -3.67 -20.68
C ASN A 21 -20.27 -4.88 -19.73
N GLY A 22 -20.11 -4.67 -18.43
CA GLY A 22 -20.14 -5.76 -17.44
C GLY A 22 -18.78 -6.39 -17.14
N GLU A 23 -17.74 -6.07 -17.90
CA GLU A 23 -16.37 -6.55 -17.68
C GLU A 23 -15.50 -5.44 -17.08
N TRP A 24 -14.64 -5.81 -16.14
CA TRP A 24 -13.63 -4.89 -15.63
C TRP A 24 -12.51 -4.73 -16.65
N VAL A 25 -12.20 -3.50 -17.02
CA VAL A 25 -11.07 -3.16 -17.87
C VAL A 25 -10.03 -2.45 -17.00
N ASP A 26 -8.85 -3.05 -16.90
CA ASP A 26 -7.73 -2.50 -16.14
C ASP A 26 -7.28 -1.16 -16.72
N GLY A 27 -6.98 -0.23 -15.82
CA GLY A 27 -6.46 1.10 -16.15
C GLY A 27 -4.98 1.14 -16.48
N GLU A 28 -4.44 2.36 -16.58
CA GLU A 28 -3.00 2.58 -16.72
C GLU A 28 -2.32 2.34 -15.37
N THR A 29 -1.26 1.53 -15.37
CA THR A 29 -0.44 1.28 -14.18
C THR A 29 0.72 2.28 -14.09
N LYS A 30 0.89 2.91 -12.93
CA LYS A 30 2.01 3.83 -12.63
C LYS A 30 2.73 3.41 -11.36
N THR A 31 3.94 3.94 -11.21
CA THR A 31 4.78 3.71 -10.03
C THR A 31 5.14 5.02 -9.36
N LEU A 32 4.94 5.09 -8.06
CA LEU A 32 5.31 6.22 -7.19
C LEU A 32 6.43 5.81 -6.24
N SER A 33 7.44 6.65 -6.10
CA SER A 33 8.52 6.46 -5.12
C SER A 33 8.21 7.21 -3.82
N VAL A 34 8.17 6.49 -2.70
CA VAL A 34 7.75 7.02 -1.40
C VAL A 34 8.76 6.68 -0.31
N LYS A 35 9.23 7.69 0.43
CA LYS A 35 10.04 7.45 1.62
C LYS A 35 9.19 7.00 2.80
N GLY A 36 9.65 6.00 3.53
CA GLY A 36 8.93 5.47 4.67
C GLY A 36 9.74 4.55 5.57
N ARG A 37 9.04 3.90 6.49
CA ARG A 37 9.54 2.84 7.38
C ARG A 37 8.67 1.60 7.18
N TYR A 38 9.30 0.44 7.03
CA TYR A 38 8.62 -0.83 6.94
C TYR A 38 8.79 -1.61 8.24
N ASP A 39 7.68 -2.05 8.83
CA ASP A 39 7.66 -2.91 10.01
C ASP A 39 6.89 -4.19 9.66
N SER A 40 7.56 -5.35 9.72
CA SER A 40 6.90 -6.66 9.55
C SER A 40 6.12 -7.04 10.80
N VAL A 41 4.97 -7.70 10.64
CA VAL A 41 4.22 -8.26 11.77
C VAL A 41 4.93 -9.53 12.27
N SER A 42 5.52 -9.47 13.46
CA SER A 42 6.32 -10.57 14.04
C SER A 42 5.58 -11.49 15.01
N ASP A 43 4.54 -11.01 15.72
CA ASP A 43 4.15 -11.63 17.02
C ASP A 43 2.66 -11.95 17.17
N GLY A 44 2.13 -12.87 16.35
CA GLY A 44 0.88 -13.60 16.64
C GLY A 44 -0.43 -12.78 16.64
N ARG A 45 -0.37 -11.45 16.52
CA ARG A 45 -1.55 -10.60 16.39
C ARG A 45 -2.05 -10.63 14.95
N ILE A 46 -3.16 -11.32 14.73
CA ILE A 46 -3.88 -11.30 13.46
C ILE A 46 -4.63 -9.96 13.35
N VAL A 47 -4.22 -9.14 12.38
CA VAL A 47 -4.93 -7.91 12.02
C VAL A 47 -5.55 -8.13 10.65
N MET A 48 -6.85 -7.93 10.54
CA MET A 48 -7.59 -8.02 9.28
C MET A 48 -7.92 -6.62 8.77
N LYS A 49 -7.76 -6.40 7.48
CA LYS A 49 -8.13 -5.15 6.78
C LYS A 49 -8.91 -5.48 5.53
N LYS A 50 -9.86 -4.62 5.18
CA LYS A 50 -10.61 -4.74 3.93
C LYS A 50 -9.79 -4.16 2.78
N ASN A 51 -9.69 -4.92 1.69
CA ASN A 51 -9.12 -4.43 0.44
C ASN A 51 -10.12 -3.53 -0.31
N SER A 52 -9.72 -3.00 -1.47
CA SER A 52 -10.59 -2.19 -2.33
C SER A 52 -11.82 -2.92 -2.87
N LEU A 53 -11.83 -4.26 -2.85
CA LEU A 53 -12.96 -5.10 -3.27
C LEU A 53 -13.92 -5.41 -2.12
N GLY A 54 -13.56 -5.06 -0.88
CA GLY A 54 -14.32 -5.36 0.33
C GLY A 54 -13.93 -6.68 1.01
N ASP A 55 -12.98 -7.43 0.47
CA ASP A 55 -12.50 -8.69 1.06
C ASP A 55 -11.59 -8.41 2.25
N GLU A 56 -11.71 -9.22 3.29
CA GLU A 56 -10.82 -9.16 4.44
C GLU A 56 -9.52 -9.93 4.17
N LYS A 57 -8.38 -9.24 4.27
CA LYS A 57 -7.04 -9.81 4.18
C LYS A 57 -6.28 -9.61 5.48
N GLN A 58 -5.47 -10.60 5.84
CA GLN A 58 -4.56 -10.51 6.97
C GLN A 58 -3.39 -9.59 6.62
N VAL A 59 -3.08 -8.66 7.52
CA VAL A 59 -1.92 -7.77 7.42
C VAL A 59 -0.67 -8.50 7.90
N HIS A 60 0.35 -8.51 7.05
CA HIS A 60 1.67 -9.08 7.27
C HIS A 60 2.75 -8.00 7.46
N GLY A 61 2.47 -6.75 7.11
CA GLY A 61 3.38 -5.63 7.34
C GLY A 61 2.71 -4.26 7.30
N TYR A 62 3.43 -3.27 7.81
CA TYR A 62 3.02 -1.87 7.79
C TYR A 62 4.12 -1.02 7.18
N PHE A 63 3.75 -0.17 6.22
CA PHE A 63 4.65 0.86 5.70
C PHE A 63 4.15 2.25 6.09
N TYR A 64 4.91 2.94 6.94
CA TYR A 64 4.59 4.26 7.45
C TYR A 64 5.23 5.34 6.57
N THR A 65 4.42 6.29 6.10
CA THR A 65 4.89 7.39 5.24
C THR A 65 4.18 8.70 5.55
N LYS A 66 4.75 9.83 5.11
CA LYS A 66 4.10 11.16 5.15
C LYS A 66 3.23 11.45 3.92
N VAL A 67 3.32 10.62 2.89
CA VAL A 67 2.53 10.79 1.66
C VAL A 67 1.11 10.33 1.93
N HIS A 68 0.11 11.13 1.56
CA HIS A 68 -1.29 10.75 1.71
C HIS A 68 -1.79 9.98 0.47
N PRO A 69 -2.73 9.05 0.63
CA PRO A 69 -3.32 8.33 -0.49
C PRO A 69 -4.18 9.25 -1.35
N ASP A 70 -4.14 9.01 -2.66
CA ASP A 70 -5.11 9.51 -3.62
C ASP A 70 -6.39 8.66 -3.51
N ILE A 71 -7.55 9.32 -3.59
CA ILE A 71 -8.85 8.69 -3.32
C ILE A 71 -9.34 7.85 -4.52
N ASP A 72 -8.89 8.16 -5.74
CA ASP A 72 -9.44 7.62 -6.99
C ASP A 72 -8.47 6.68 -7.72
N VAL A 73 -7.62 5.98 -6.96
CA VAL A 73 -6.65 5.03 -7.51
C VAL A 73 -6.70 3.69 -6.80
N LYS A 74 -6.43 2.62 -7.56
CA LYS A 74 -6.33 1.26 -7.00
C LYS A 74 -4.86 0.96 -6.74
N TYR A 75 -4.46 0.93 -5.48
CA TYR A 75 -3.12 0.52 -5.08
C TYR A 75 -2.94 -0.99 -5.23
N LEU A 76 -1.88 -1.42 -5.90
CA LEU A 76 -1.66 -2.82 -6.27
C LEU A 76 -0.54 -3.45 -5.45
N ARG A 77 0.64 -2.83 -5.43
CA ARG A 77 1.86 -3.49 -4.94
C ARG A 77 2.83 -2.53 -4.27
N LEU A 78 3.47 -3.01 -3.22
CA LEU A 78 4.49 -2.30 -2.46
C LEU A 78 5.81 -3.07 -2.54
N GLN A 79 6.83 -2.39 -3.05
CA GLN A 79 8.19 -2.89 -3.11
C GLN A 79 9.10 -2.05 -2.23
N VAL A 80 9.88 -2.67 -1.35
CA VAL A 80 10.94 -2.01 -0.59
C VAL A 80 12.27 -2.67 -0.94
N PRO A 81 12.97 -2.20 -2.00
CA PRO A 81 14.16 -2.86 -2.51
C PRO A 81 15.27 -3.05 -1.47
N SER A 82 15.46 -2.08 -0.58
CA SER A 82 16.47 -2.15 0.48
C SER A 82 16.24 -3.27 1.50
N LEU A 83 15.03 -3.82 1.55
CA LEU A 83 14.64 -4.90 2.47
C LEU A 83 14.24 -6.19 1.73
N ASN A 84 14.35 -6.22 0.40
CA ASN A 84 13.87 -7.33 -0.44
C ASN A 84 12.39 -7.70 -0.16
N VAL A 85 11.55 -6.69 0.09
CA VAL A 85 10.11 -6.85 0.30
C VAL A 85 9.38 -6.56 -1.01
N ASP A 86 8.49 -7.46 -1.41
CA ASP A 86 7.64 -7.31 -2.58
C ASP A 86 6.28 -7.98 -2.33
N VAL A 87 5.26 -7.17 -2.04
CA VAL A 87 3.97 -7.63 -1.48
C VAL A 87 2.81 -6.82 -2.03
N ASP A 88 1.62 -7.43 -2.07
CA ASP A 88 0.41 -6.75 -2.53
C ASP A 88 -0.10 -5.77 -1.46
N ILE A 89 -0.64 -4.64 -1.91
CA ILE A 89 -1.25 -3.65 -1.01
C ILE A 89 -2.68 -4.08 -0.69
N ILE A 90 -3.01 -4.14 0.60
CA ILE A 90 -4.38 -4.37 1.05
C ILE A 90 -5.14 -3.05 1.02
N CYS A 91 -4.63 -2.03 1.74
CA CYS A 91 -5.22 -0.70 1.75
C CYS A 91 -4.20 0.35 2.21
N TRP A 92 -4.46 1.61 1.86
CA TRP A 92 -3.67 2.76 2.29
C TRP A 92 -4.55 3.70 3.12
N GLU A 93 -4.26 3.78 4.42
CA GLU A 93 -5.06 4.53 5.39
C GLU A 93 -4.39 5.87 5.74
N PRO A 94 -5.10 7.01 5.56
CA PRO A 94 -4.62 8.30 6.01
C PRO A 94 -4.83 8.49 7.52
N TYR A 95 -3.84 9.06 8.19
CA TYR A 95 -3.95 9.61 9.55
C TYR A 95 -3.61 11.11 9.52
N GLN A 96 -3.81 11.80 10.65
CA GLN A 96 -3.63 13.26 10.74
C GLN A 96 -2.22 13.73 10.36
N SER A 97 -1.18 12.97 10.69
CA SER A 97 0.24 13.39 10.53
C SER A 97 1.06 12.49 9.61
N HIS A 98 0.51 11.35 9.21
CA HIS A 98 1.16 10.33 8.40
C HIS A 98 0.08 9.43 7.79
N SER A 99 0.48 8.43 7.02
CA SER A 99 -0.39 7.40 6.50
C SER A 99 0.29 6.03 6.64
N ILE A 100 -0.51 4.98 6.54
CA ILE A 100 -0.07 3.60 6.69
C ILE A 100 -0.53 2.81 5.48
N ILE A 101 0.39 2.12 4.83
CA ILE A 101 0.08 1.11 3.82
C ILE A 101 0.09 -0.24 4.54
N ASN A 102 -1.05 -0.91 4.54
CA ASN A 102 -1.21 -2.25 5.08
C ASN A 102 -0.96 -3.25 3.95
N VAL A 103 -0.06 -4.19 4.18
CA VAL A 103 0.35 -5.24 3.23
C VAL A 103 0.27 -6.61 3.88
#